data_AF-A0A951JBB9-F1
#
_entry.id   AF-A0A951JBB9-F1
#
_cell.length_a   1.000
_cell.length_b   1.000
_cell.length_c   1.000
_cell.angle_alpha   90.00
_cell.angle_beta   90.00
_cell.angle_gamma   90.00
#
_symmetry.space_group_name_H-M   'P 1'
#
loop_
_entity.id
_entity.type
_entity.pdbx_description
1 polymer ?
#
loop_
_entity_poly.entity_id
_entity_poly.type
_entity_poly.pdbx_seq_one_letter_code
_entity_poly.pdbx_strand_id
1 'polypeptide(L)'
;MSASFLFFLGITFFVLHEIDAVRCKEWHIFPGLSQLSDLWGKRIFLLAHIPIGYFIFWQLTASESPEIFKTGFDVFLLIHLVAHLVYLKHVKNQFKDWISWTFIVGAGICGLFDLIF
;
A
#
# COMPACT_ATOMS: atom_id res chain seq x y z
N MET A 1 -1.39 11.94 -21.51
CA MET A 1 -1.15 12.84 -20.37
C MET A 1 -0.24 12.08 -19.41
N SER A 2 0.91 12.65 -19.04
CA SER A 2 1.91 11.94 -18.25
C SER A 2 1.37 11.69 -16.84
N ALA A 3 1.62 10.52 -16.26
CA ALA A 3 1.39 10.37 -14.83
C ALA A 3 2.19 11.44 -14.10
N SER A 4 1.57 12.10 -13.12
CA SER A 4 2.24 13.16 -12.41
C SER A 4 3.42 12.58 -11.62
N PHE A 5 4.37 13.44 -11.28
CA PHE A 5 5.43 13.10 -10.35
C PHE A 5 4.87 12.59 -9.01
N LEU A 6 3.72 13.11 -8.56
CA LEU A 6 3.08 12.73 -7.30
C LEU A 6 2.56 11.29 -7.35
N PHE A 7 1.95 10.88 -8.45
CA PHE A 7 1.47 9.50 -8.61
C PHE A 7 2.60 8.47 -8.44
N PHE A 8 3.71 8.66 -9.16
CA PHE A 8 4.85 7.74 -9.07
C PHE A 8 5.56 7.80 -7.71
N LEU A 9 5.63 8.97 -7.09
CA LEU A 9 6.14 9.11 -5.73
C LEU A 9 5.23 8.38 -4.72
N GLY A 10 3.91 8.47 -4.89
CA GLY A 10 2.91 7.76 -4.11
C GLY A 10 3.05 6.24 -4.21
N ILE A 11 3.20 5.70 -5.43
CA ILE A 11 3.54 4.28 -5.64
C ILE A 11 4.85 3.91 -4.94
N THR A 12 5.87 4.77 -5.03
CA THR A 12 7.17 4.50 -4.40
C THR A 12 7.02 4.36 -2.88
N PHE A 13 6.30 5.30 -2.24
CA PHE A 13 6.00 5.21 -0.82
C PHE A 13 5.17 3.97 -0.47
N PHE A 14 4.16 3.64 -1.28
CA PHE A 14 3.37 2.43 -1.11
C PHE A 14 4.24 1.16 -1.16
N VAL A 15 5.12 1.03 -2.15
CA VAL A 15 6.02 -0.13 -2.26
C VAL A 15 6.99 -0.21 -1.08
N LEU A 16 7.55 0.93 -0.65
CA LEU A 16 8.42 0.96 0.54
C LEU A 16 7.65 0.57 1.80
N HIS A 17 6.40 1.00 1.91
CA HIS A 17 5.50 0.57 2.98
C HIS A 17 5.25 -0.95 2.93
N GLU A 18 5.00 -1.56 1.77
CA GLU A 18 4.79 -3.01 1.67
C GLU A 18 6.05 -3.82 2.06
N ILE A 19 7.24 -3.32 1.72
CA ILE A 19 8.51 -3.92 2.19
C ILE A 19 8.60 -3.83 3.72
N ASP A 20 8.22 -2.68 4.28
CA ASP A 20 8.16 -2.48 5.71
C ASP A 20 7.07 -3.32 6.39
N ALA A 21 5.93 -3.54 5.76
CA ALA A 21 4.85 -4.39 6.23
C ALA A 21 5.30 -5.84 6.44
N VAL A 22 6.20 -6.33 5.59
CA VAL A 22 6.84 -7.64 5.78
C VAL A 22 7.73 -7.65 7.03
N ARG A 23 8.50 -6.58 7.27
CA ARG A 23 9.34 -6.41 8.47
C ARG A 23 8.47 -6.34 9.74
N CYS A 24 7.39 -5.58 9.67
CA CYS A 24 6.44 -5.33 10.77
C CYS A 24 5.41 -6.44 10.96
N LYS A 25 5.44 -7.49 10.13
CA LYS A 25 4.55 -8.66 10.20
C LYS A 25 3.06 -8.30 10.12
N GLU A 26 2.70 -7.44 9.17
CA GLU A 26 1.34 -6.90 9.06
C GLU A 26 0.24 -7.98 8.89
N TRP A 27 0.59 -9.16 8.38
CA TRP A 27 -0.31 -10.31 8.32
C TRP A 27 -0.91 -10.70 9.68
N HIS A 28 -0.34 -10.25 10.80
CA HIS A 28 -0.92 -10.43 12.14
C HIS A 28 -2.15 -9.55 12.42
N ILE A 29 -2.36 -8.49 11.65
CA ILE A 29 -3.48 -7.55 11.76
C ILE A 29 -4.53 -7.86 10.71
N PHE A 30 -4.09 -8.25 9.50
CA PHE A 30 -4.98 -8.43 8.36
C PHE A 30 -6.05 -9.51 8.61
N PRO A 31 -7.36 -9.19 8.48
CA PRO A 31 -8.43 -10.16 8.67
C PRO A 31 -8.24 -11.39 7.77
N GLY A 32 -8.34 -12.59 8.35
CA GLY A 32 -8.07 -13.86 7.66
C GLY A 32 -6.63 -14.34 7.81
N LEU A 33 -5.63 -13.51 7.51
CA LEU A 33 -4.22 -13.88 7.69
C LEU A 33 -3.82 -13.93 9.17
N SER A 34 -4.45 -13.12 10.01
CA SER A 34 -4.16 -13.01 11.45
C SER A 34 -4.41 -14.29 12.25
N GLN A 35 -5.14 -15.24 11.66
CA GLN A 35 -5.49 -16.54 12.24
C GLN A 35 -4.51 -17.65 11.86
N LEU A 36 -3.64 -17.39 10.87
CA LEU A 36 -2.66 -18.37 10.40
C LEU A 36 -1.43 -18.40 11.30
N SER A 37 -0.64 -19.47 11.20
CA SER A 37 0.68 -19.48 11.81
C SER A 37 1.60 -18.45 11.15
N ASP A 38 2.58 -17.92 11.88
CA ASP A 38 3.51 -16.89 11.39
C ASP A 38 4.16 -17.27 10.05
N LEU A 39 4.52 -18.55 9.89
CA LEU A 39 5.10 -19.09 8.65
C LEU A 39 4.11 -19.01 7.47
N TRP A 40 2.87 -19.44 7.67
CA TRP A 40 1.85 -19.44 6.60
C TRP A 40 1.35 -18.03 6.29
N GLY A 41 1.12 -17.21 7.32
CA GLY A 41 0.77 -15.80 7.17
C GLY A 41 1.80 -15.05 6.33
N LYS A 42 3.10 -15.18 6.66
CA LYS A 42 4.20 -14.60 5.87
C LYS A 42 4.21 -15.10 4.41
N ARG A 43 4.08 -16.41 4.19
CA ARG A 43 4.14 -17.01 2.84
C ARG A 43 2.99 -16.51 1.97
N ILE A 44 1.77 -16.56 2.48
CA ILE A 44 0.59 -16.11 1.73
C ILE A 44 0.65 -14.61 1.50
N PHE A 45 1.05 -13.83 2.51
CA PHE A 45 1.26 -12.39 2.36
C PHE A 45 2.22 -12.11 1.20
N LEU A 46 3.43 -12.66 1.22
CA LEU A 46 4.41 -12.46 0.13
C LEU A 46 3.91 -12.94 -1.24
N LEU A 47 3.29 -14.12 -1.31
CA LEU A 47 2.79 -14.66 -2.57
C LEU A 47 1.63 -13.84 -3.14
N ALA A 48 0.78 -13.25 -2.31
CA ALA A 48 -0.30 -12.37 -2.74
C ALA A 48 0.22 -11.07 -3.38
N HIS A 49 1.42 -10.60 -2.99
CA HIS A 49 2.01 -9.41 -3.58
C HIS A 49 2.47 -9.60 -5.02
N ILE A 50 2.75 -10.84 -5.46
CA ILE A 50 3.14 -11.12 -6.85
C ILE A 50 2.02 -10.73 -7.83
N PRO A 51 0.78 -11.27 -7.73
CA PRO A 51 -0.31 -10.87 -8.62
C PRO A 51 -0.72 -9.41 -8.43
N ILE A 52 -0.65 -8.85 -7.21
CA ILE A 52 -0.95 -7.43 -6.96
C ILE A 52 0.05 -6.53 -7.71
N GLY A 53 1.35 -6.77 -7.55
CA GLY A 53 2.39 -6.01 -8.22
C GLY A 53 2.32 -6.17 -9.75
N TYR A 54 2.09 -7.39 -10.24
CA TYR A 54 1.86 -7.63 -11.67
C TYR A 54 0.67 -6.82 -12.20
N PHE A 55 -0.46 -6.82 -11.49
CA PHE A 55 -1.66 -6.07 -11.89
C PHE A 55 -1.40 -4.57 -11.94
N ILE A 56 -0.71 -4.00 -10.94
CA ILE A 56 -0.32 -2.59 -10.92
C ILE A 56 0.54 -2.25 -12.14
N PHE A 57 1.61 -3.02 -12.39
CA PHE A 57 2.50 -2.75 -13.53
C PHE A 57 1.80 -2.93 -14.88
N TRP A 58 0.94 -3.95 -15.01
CA TRP A 58 0.16 -4.17 -16.21
C TRP A 58 -0.79 -3.00 -16.47
N GLN A 59 -1.50 -2.52 -15.45
CA GLN A 59 -2.40 -1.36 -15.59
C GLN A 59 -1.66 -0.08 -16.02
N LEU A 60 -0.41 0.09 -15.58
CA LEU A 60 0.39 1.26 -15.92
C LEU A 60 1.04 1.20 -17.31
N THR A 61 1.25 0.02 -17.88
CA THR A 61 2.05 -0.17 -19.09
C THR A 61 1.27 -0.70 -20.29
N ALA A 62 0.22 -1.49 -20.06
CA ALA A 62 -0.49 -2.23 -21.10
C ALA A 62 -2.01 -1.97 -21.13
N SER A 63 -2.54 -1.21 -20.15
CA SER A 63 -3.97 -0.86 -20.13
C SER A 63 -4.32 0.19 -21.17
N GLU A 64 -5.51 0.07 -21.74
CA GLU A 64 -6.07 1.09 -22.63
C GLU A 64 -6.47 2.37 -21.89
N SER A 65 -6.73 2.28 -20.57
CA SER A 65 -7.22 3.40 -19.75
C SER A 65 -6.45 3.54 -18.43
N PRO A 66 -5.13 3.82 -18.49
CA PRO A 66 -4.30 3.94 -17.30
C PRO A 66 -4.76 5.05 -16.34
N GLU A 67 -5.44 6.10 -16.83
CA GLU A 67 -5.94 7.20 -16.00
C GLU A 67 -7.02 6.75 -15.00
N ILE A 68 -7.94 5.86 -15.41
CA ILE A 68 -8.97 5.33 -14.49
C ILE A 68 -8.31 4.55 -13.36
N PHE A 69 -7.29 3.75 -13.70
CA PHE A 69 -6.52 3.03 -12.70
C PHE A 69 -5.77 3.98 -11.77
N LYS A 70 -5.09 5.01 -12.29
CA LYS A 70 -4.37 5.99 -11.46
C LYS A 70 -5.28 6.65 -10.43
N THR A 71 -6.38 7.25 -10.88
CA THR A 71 -7.36 7.88 -9.99
C THR A 71 -7.91 6.89 -8.96
N GLY A 72 -8.22 5.66 -9.38
CA GLY A 72 -8.65 4.61 -8.45
C GLY A 72 -7.56 4.23 -7.43
N PHE A 73 -6.30 4.20 -7.86
CA PHE A 73 -5.16 3.90 -7.02
C PHE A 73 -4.87 5.02 -6.01
N ASP A 74 -5.00 6.29 -6.38
CA ASP A 74 -4.87 7.42 -5.45
C ASP A 74 -5.93 7.41 -4.36
N VAL A 75 -7.17 7.10 -4.73
CA VAL A 75 -8.26 6.88 -3.77
C VAL A 75 -7.93 5.69 -2.86
N PHE A 76 -7.35 4.62 -3.40
CA PHE A 76 -6.88 3.50 -2.60
C PHE A 76 -5.77 3.91 -1.62
N LEU A 77 -4.77 4.72 -2.01
CA LEU A 77 -3.71 5.21 -1.11
C LEU A 77 -4.28 6.02 0.06
N LEU A 78 -5.32 6.82 -0.19
CA LEU A 78 -6.04 7.55 0.85
C LEU A 78 -6.77 6.61 1.82
N ILE A 79 -7.53 5.65 1.29
CA ILE A 79 -8.24 4.65 2.10
C ILE A 79 -7.24 3.80 2.91
N HIS A 80 -6.10 3.46 2.32
CA HIS A 80 -5.01 2.73 2.94
C HIS A 80 -4.45 3.48 4.16
N LEU A 81 -4.13 4.78 4.00
CA LEU A 81 -3.73 5.62 5.12
C LEU A 81 -4.79 5.63 6.24
N VAL A 82 -6.07 5.79 5.88
CA VAL A 82 -7.17 5.75 6.87
C VAL A 82 -7.23 4.39 7.57
N ALA A 83 -7.04 3.28 6.86
CA ALA A 83 -6.98 1.96 7.47
C ALA A 83 -5.87 1.88 8.53
N HIS A 84 -4.66 2.38 8.24
CA HIS A 84 -3.58 2.43 9.24
C HIS A 84 -3.90 3.32 10.44
N LEU A 85 -4.60 4.44 10.23
CA LEU A 85 -5.05 5.29 11.33
C LEU A 85 -6.08 4.56 12.22
N VAL A 86 -6.99 3.78 11.62
CA VAL A 86 -7.97 2.96 12.37
C VAL A 86 -7.26 1.86 13.17
N TYR A 87 -6.28 1.17 12.57
CA TYR A 87 -5.52 0.10 13.22
C TYR A 87 -4.32 0.61 14.05
N LEU A 88 -4.18 1.93 14.23
CA LEU A 88 -3.06 2.55 14.94
C LEU A 88 -2.86 1.95 16.34
N LYS A 89 -3.96 1.75 17.08
CA LYS A 89 -3.97 1.22 18.45
C LYS A 89 -4.09 -0.31 18.52
N HIS A 90 -4.06 -1.01 17.39
CA HIS A 90 -4.17 -2.46 17.38
C HIS A 90 -2.97 -3.09 18.10
N VAL A 91 -3.21 -4.06 18.99
CA VAL A 91 -2.17 -4.64 19.87
C VAL A 91 -1.00 -5.28 19.10
N LYS A 92 -1.26 -5.76 17.88
CA LYS A 92 -0.24 -6.36 17.00
C LYS A 92 0.35 -5.37 16.00
N ASN A 93 0.01 -4.09 16.07
CA ASN A 93 0.60 -3.06 15.21
C ASN A 93 2.08 -2.82 15.58
N GLN A 94 2.97 -3.00 14.59
CA GLN A 94 4.41 -2.82 14.75
C GLN A 94 4.95 -1.59 13.99
N PHE A 95 4.11 -0.82 13.29
CA PHE A 95 4.51 0.44 12.66
C PHE A 95 4.68 1.54 13.72
N LYS A 96 5.83 1.54 14.40
CA LYS A 96 6.11 2.39 15.56
C LYS A 96 7.12 3.49 15.29
N ASP A 97 7.93 3.35 14.25
CA ASP A 97 8.97 4.31 13.93
C ASP A 97 8.52 5.34 12.90
N TRP A 98 9.24 6.47 12.86
CA TRP A 98 8.90 7.60 11.99
C TRP A 98 9.12 7.27 10.50
N ILE A 99 9.95 6.29 10.16
CA ILE A 99 10.20 5.88 8.77
C ILE A 99 8.98 5.13 8.25
N SER A 100 8.45 4.16 9.01
CA SER A 100 7.19 3.47 8.69
C SER A 100 6.05 4.46 8.42
N TRP A 101 5.87 5.45 9.31
CA TRP A 101 4.84 6.46 9.14
C TRP A 101 5.11 7.43 7.99
N THR A 102 6.38 7.68 7.66
CA THR A 102 6.73 8.46 6.46
C THR A 102 6.27 7.74 5.20
N PHE A 103 6.41 6.42 5.10
CA PHE A 103 5.95 5.66 3.93
C PHE A 103 4.42 5.64 3.85
N ILE A 104 3.73 5.35 4.96
CA ILE A 104 2.26 5.28 5.00
C ILE A 104 1.63 6.64 4.68
N VAL A 105 2.07 7.69 5.39
CA VAL A 105 1.52 9.05 5.23
C VAL A 105 1.98 9.65 3.90
N GLY A 106 3.23 9.43 3.49
CA GLY A 106 3.74 9.88 2.21
C GLY A 106 2.92 9.35 1.03
N ALA A 107 2.56 8.07 1.06
CA ALA A 107 1.68 7.47 0.04
C ALA A 107 0.31 8.17 -0.01
N GLY A 108 -0.36 8.31 1.14
CA GLY A 108 -1.68 8.95 1.21
C GLY A 108 -1.66 10.44 0.82
N ILE A 109 -0.62 11.19 1.23
CA ILE A 109 -0.44 12.60 0.86
C ILE A 109 -0.25 12.73 -0.66
N CYS A 110 0.57 11.87 -1.27
CA CYS A 110 0.77 11.90 -2.72
C CYS A 110 -0.53 11.65 -3.46
N GLY A 111 -1.30 10.62 -3.06
CA GLY A 111 -2.61 10.34 -3.67
C GLY A 111 -3.61 11.48 -3.48
N LEU A 112 -3.63 12.13 -2.30
CA LEU A 112 -4.47 13.32 -2.08
C LEU A 112 -4.13 14.46 -3.04
N PHE A 113 -2.84 14.77 -3.16
CA PHE A 113 -2.39 15.88 -4.00
C PHE A 113 -2.58 15.58 -5.48
N ASP A 114 -2.35 14.34 -5.93
CA ASP A 114 -2.58 13.94 -7.32
C ASP A 114 -4.06 14.04 -7.72
N LEU A 115 -4.99 13.79 -6.80
CA LEU A 115 -6.42 13.93 -7.06
C LEU A 115 -6.90 15.40 -7.15
N ILE A 116 -6.16 16.33 -6.54
CA ILE A 116 -6.58 17.74 -6.43
C ILE A 116 -5.92 18.61 -7.52
N PHE A 117 -4.69 18.30 -7.93
CA PHE A 117 -3.84 19.13 -8.79
C PHE A 117 -3.48 18.45 -10.11
#